data_AF-A0A7L2T4R0-F1
#
_entry.id   AF-A0A7L2T4R0-F1
#
_cell.length_a   1.000
_cell.length_b   1.000
_cell.length_c   1.000
_cell.angle_alpha   90.00
_cell.angle_beta   90.00
_cell.angle_gamma   90.00
#
_symmetry.space_group_name_H-M   'P 1'
#
loop_
_entity.id
_entity.type
_entity.pdbx_description
1 polymer ?
#
loop_
_entity_poly.entity_id
_entity_poly.type
_entity_poly.pdbx_seq_one_letter_code
_entity_poly.pdbx_strand_id
1 'polypeptide(L)'
;GARLPLQRGKKLRDVLREKDLLQQFFQQHHYDIGTKFPHAFPNGTGVATEPLVNTLDVEYYGSISIGTPPQDFSVVFDTGSSDLWVPSVSCASLACQTHRAFDPSQSSTYRSTGLSLSIRYGTGEMEGIVGCDTVTVS
;
A
#
# COMPACT_ATOMS: atom_id res chain seq x y z
N GLY A 1 -17.53 10.65 -19.12
CA GLY A 1 -17.13 10.31 -17.74
C GLY A 1 -15.67 9.96 -17.74
N ALA A 2 -14.92 10.33 -16.69
CA ALA A 2 -13.53 9.94 -16.53
C ALA A 2 -13.42 8.40 -16.44
N ARG A 3 -12.35 7.83 -17.00
CA ARG A 3 -12.06 6.39 -16.99
C ARG A 3 -10.62 6.21 -16.56
N LEU A 4 -10.38 5.23 -15.68
CA LEU A 4 -9.05 4.88 -15.21
C LEU A 4 -8.68 3.49 -15.78
N PRO A 5 -7.64 3.36 -16.62
CA PRO A 5 -7.17 2.06 -17.06
C PRO A 5 -6.48 1.34 -15.91
N LEU A 6 -6.84 0.06 -15.69
CA LEU A 6 -6.15 -0.80 -14.74
C LEU A 6 -5.26 -1.79 -15.47
N GLN A 7 -4.03 -1.92 -14.99
CA GLN A 7 -3.07 -2.90 -15.46
C GLN A 7 -3.17 -4.16 -14.63
N ARG A 8 -3.23 -5.32 -15.29
CA ARG A 8 -3.21 -6.62 -14.63
C ARG A 8 -1.77 -7.07 -14.40
N GLY A 9 -1.35 -7.07 -13.14
CA GLY A 9 -0.08 -7.62 -12.68
C GLY A 9 -0.18 -9.08 -12.26
N LYS A 10 0.95 -9.67 -11.93
CA LYS A 10 1.04 -11.03 -11.37
C LYS A 10 0.77 -10.99 -9.87
N LYS A 11 -0.07 -11.88 -9.36
CA LYS A 11 -0.33 -12.00 -7.91
C LYS A 11 0.96 -12.25 -7.15
N LEU A 12 1.13 -11.57 -6.01
CA LEU A 12 2.24 -11.85 -5.10
C LEU A 12 2.24 -13.33 -4.66
N ARG A 13 1.06 -13.94 -4.48
CA ARG A 13 0.93 -15.38 -4.21
C ARG A 13 1.57 -16.24 -5.29
N ASP A 14 1.36 -15.90 -6.56
CA ASP A 14 1.92 -16.68 -7.67
C ASP A 14 3.43 -16.47 -7.77
N VAL A 15 3.92 -15.25 -7.54
CA VAL A 15 5.36 -14.95 -7.46
C VAL A 15 6.02 -15.73 -6.33
N LEU A 16 5.40 -15.77 -5.14
CA LEU A 16 5.91 -16.52 -3.99
C LEU A 16 5.89 -18.03 -4.25
N ARG A 17 4.87 -18.53 -4.94
CA ARG A 17 4.77 -19.95 -5.32
C ARG A 17 5.89 -20.34 -6.27
N GLU A 18 6.18 -19.53 -7.29
CA GLU A 18 7.24 -19.79 -8.26
C GLU A 18 8.64 -19.72 -7.69
N LYS A 19 8.83 -18.97 -6.59
CA LYS A 19 10.11 -18.88 -5.88
C LYS A 19 10.25 -19.90 -4.75
N ASP A 20 9.29 -20.80 -4.59
CA ASP A 20 9.21 -21.75 -3.46
C ASP A 20 9.21 -21.08 -2.07
N LEU A 21 8.82 -19.80 -2.00
CA LEU A 21 8.77 -19.01 -0.76
C LEU A 21 7.39 -19.00 -0.11
N LEU A 22 6.36 -19.52 -0.80
CA LEU A 22 4.97 -19.40 -0.34
C LEU A 22 4.71 -20.09 1.01
N GLN A 23 5.29 -21.28 1.22
CA GLN A 23 5.12 -22.01 2.48
C GLN A 23 5.82 -21.30 3.64
N GLN A 24 7.06 -20.82 3.42
CA GLN A 24 7.81 -20.04 4.39
C GLN A 24 7.07 -18.75 4.75
N PHE A 25 6.47 -18.08 3.77
CA PHE A 25 5.68 -16.87 3.97
C PHE A 25 4.51 -17.11 4.93
N PHE A 26 3.71 -18.18 4.72
CA PHE A 26 2.58 -18.49 5.62
C PHE A 26 3.01 -18.99 7.00
N GLN A 27 4.21 -19.55 7.15
CA GLN A 27 4.78 -19.90 8.46
C GLN A 27 5.22 -18.66 9.24
N GLN A 28 5.72 -17.63 8.55
CA GLN A 28 6.21 -16.40 9.16
C GLN A 28 5.13 -15.34 9.36
N HIS A 29 4.05 -15.39 8.57
CA HIS A 29 2.99 -14.39 8.57
C HIS A 29 1.61 -15.03 8.77
N HIS A 30 0.92 -14.63 9.84
CA HIS A 30 -0.49 -14.98 10.04
C HIS A 30 -1.37 -14.21 9.04
N TYR A 31 -1.85 -14.90 8.03
CA TYR A 31 -2.81 -14.39 7.06
C TYR A 31 -4.23 -14.68 7.52
N ASP A 32 -5.00 -13.66 7.90
CA ASP A 32 -6.40 -13.78 8.31
C ASP A 32 -7.24 -12.67 7.67
N ILE A 33 -8.15 -13.05 6.76
CA ILE A 33 -9.05 -12.13 6.06
C ILE A 33 -10.07 -11.45 7.00
N GLY A 34 -10.39 -12.08 8.13
CA GLY A 34 -11.32 -11.56 9.14
C GLY A 34 -10.83 -10.28 9.80
N THR A 35 -9.52 -10.04 9.79
CA THR A 35 -8.90 -8.83 10.36
C THR A 35 -9.17 -7.57 9.51
N LYS A 36 -9.33 -7.74 8.19
CA LYS A 36 -9.65 -6.65 7.25
C LYS A 36 -11.15 -6.35 7.15
N PHE A 37 -11.99 -7.37 7.25
CA PHE A 37 -13.44 -7.21 7.19
C PHE A 37 -14.13 -7.66 8.48
N PRO A 38 -13.88 -6.99 9.63
CA PRO A 38 -14.47 -7.40 10.91
C PRO A 38 -16.01 -7.35 10.90
N HIS A 39 -16.61 -6.52 10.04
CA HIS A 39 -18.07 -6.45 9.88
C HIS A 39 -18.65 -7.58 9.02
N ALA A 40 -17.86 -8.21 8.14
CA ALA A 40 -18.28 -9.36 7.36
C ALA A 40 -18.07 -10.68 8.13
N PHE A 41 -17.19 -10.68 9.14
CA PHE A 41 -16.83 -11.86 9.93
C PHE A 41 -16.94 -11.56 11.43
N PRO A 42 -18.01 -11.99 12.12
CA PRO A 42 -18.32 -11.60 13.51
C PRO A 42 -17.31 -12.09 14.57
N ASN A 43 -16.35 -12.94 14.19
CA ASN A 43 -15.25 -13.38 15.06
C ASN A 43 -13.96 -12.56 14.89
N GLY A 44 -13.92 -11.59 13.95
CA GLY A 44 -12.80 -10.67 13.82
C GLY A 44 -12.78 -9.70 14.99
N THR A 45 -11.61 -9.49 15.62
CA THR A 45 -11.43 -8.44 16.62
C THR A 45 -11.97 -7.12 16.04
N GLY A 46 -12.89 -6.44 16.72
CA GLY A 46 -13.60 -5.24 16.22
C GLY A 46 -12.75 -4.01 15.93
N VAL A 47 -11.44 -4.18 15.75
CA VAL A 47 -10.49 -3.20 15.24
C VAL A 47 -10.22 -3.55 13.78
N ALA A 48 -10.70 -2.72 12.85
CA ALA A 48 -10.29 -2.83 11.45
C ALA A 48 -8.78 -2.63 11.38
N THR A 49 -8.07 -3.66 10.94
CA THR A 49 -6.64 -3.61 10.66
C THR A 49 -6.46 -3.97 9.20
N GLU A 50 -5.49 -3.36 8.51
CA GLU A 50 -5.29 -3.57 7.07
C GLU A 50 -4.05 -4.42 6.77
N PRO A 51 -3.96 -5.71 7.15
CA PRO A 51 -2.72 -6.47 6.99
C PRO A 51 -2.07 -6.30 5.60
N LEU A 52 -0.79 -5.93 5.56
CA LEU A 52 -0.03 -5.82 4.31
C LEU A 52 -0.05 -7.12 3.50
N VAL A 53 -0.19 -8.24 4.22
CA VAL A 53 -0.33 -9.59 3.66
C VAL A 53 -1.65 -9.83 2.91
N ASN A 54 -2.65 -8.96 3.04
CA ASN A 54 -3.92 -9.06 2.32
C ASN A 54 -3.81 -8.71 0.82
N THR A 55 -2.64 -8.30 0.37
CA THR A 55 -2.35 -8.01 -1.03
C THR A 55 -1.91 -9.23 -1.85
N LEU A 56 -1.88 -10.44 -1.25
CA LEU A 56 -1.45 -11.68 -1.92
C LEU A 56 -2.14 -11.94 -3.26
N ASP A 57 -3.42 -11.56 -3.37
CA ASP A 57 -4.27 -11.78 -4.55
C ASP A 57 -4.56 -10.51 -5.35
N VAL A 58 -3.94 -9.38 -5.01
CA VAL A 58 -4.11 -8.16 -5.79
C VAL A 58 -3.52 -8.38 -7.18
N GLU A 59 -4.35 -8.18 -8.19
CA GLU A 59 -3.97 -8.31 -9.61
C GLU A 59 -4.07 -7.00 -10.37
N TYR A 60 -4.81 -6.01 -9.88
CA TYR A 60 -5.08 -4.80 -10.64
C TYR A 60 -4.44 -3.59 -9.97
N TYR A 61 -3.69 -2.84 -10.77
CA TYR A 61 -2.99 -1.63 -10.35
C TYR A 61 -3.38 -0.50 -11.30
N GLY A 62 -3.54 0.70 -10.76
CA GLY A 62 -3.65 1.92 -11.56
C GLY A 62 -2.47 2.84 -11.31
N SER A 63 -2.27 3.80 -12.20
CA SER A 63 -1.23 4.80 -12.07
C SER A 63 -1.80 6.08 -11.47
N ILE A 64 -1.05 6.67 -10.55
CA ILE A 64 -1.27 8.01 -10.06
C ILE A 64 0.04 8.78 -10.14
N SER A 65 -0.05 10.10 -10.18
CA SER A 65 1.10 10.98 -10.04
C SER A 65 0.90 11.93 -8.87
N ILE A 66 1.95 12.16 -8.08
CA ILE A 66 1.92 13.03 -6.90
C ILE A 66 2.97 14.12 -7.07
N GLY A 67 2.60 15.37 -6.81
CA GLY A 67 3.52 16.49 -6.76
C GLY A 67 3.64 17.32 -8.04
N THR A 68 4.45 18.38 -7.94
CA THR A 68 4.75 19.30 -9.05
C THR A 68 6.25 19.60 -9.14
N PRO A 69 6.99 19.08 -10.15
CA PRO A 69 6.52 18.22 -11.22
C PRO A 69 6.03 16.84 -10.74
N PRO A 70 5.19 16.14 -11.52
CA PRO A 70 4.59 14.87 -11.10
C PRO A 70 5.60 13.75 -10.90
N GLN A 71 5.43 12.96 -9.82
CA GLN A 71 6.16 11.72 -9.54
C GLN A 71 5.18 10.54 -9.63
N ASP A 72 5.47 9.54 -10.47
CA ASP A 72 4.52 8.46 -10.77
C ASP A 72 4.63 7.25 -9.82
N PHE A 73 3.47 6.71 -9.46
CA PHE A 73 3.31 5.54 -8.61
C PHE A 73 2.31 4.56 -9.21
N SER A 74 2.59 3.26 -9.06
CA SER A 74 1.59 2.20 -9.25
C SER A 74 0.94 1.90 -7.91
N VAL A 75 -0.38 2.00 -7.85
CA VAL A 75 -1.16 1.83 -6.61
C VAL A 75 -2.28 0.82 -6.80
N VAL A 76 -2.70 0.22 -5.69
CA VAL A 76 -3.88 -0.62 -5.63
C VAL A 76 -5.08 0.26 -5.33
N PHE A 77 -6.10 0.22 -6.19
CA PHE A 77 -7.38 0.87 -5.92
C PHE A 77 -8.23 -0.06 -5.04
N ASP A 78 -7.98 0.01 -3.73
CA ASP A 78 -8.60 -0.85 -2.73
C ASP A 78 -9.89 -0.25 -2.19
N THR A 79 -11.04 -0.87 -2.48
CA THR A 79 -12.34 -0.45 -1.94
C THR A 79 -12.53 -0.85 -0.47
N GLY A 80 -11.62 -1.67 0.09
CA GLY A 80 -11.67 -2.14 1.47
C GLY A 80 -11.02 -1.20 2.49
N SER A 81 -10.26 -0.20 2.05
CA SER A 81 -9.54 0.76 2.90
C SER A 81 -9.82 2.21 2.49
N SER A 82 -9.38 3.17 3.30
CA SER A 82 -9.64 4.61 3.09
C SER A 82 -8.38 5.47 2.95
N ASP A 83 -7.20 4.89 3.13
CA ASP A 83 -5.94 5.61 3.18
C ASP A 83 -5.16 5.52 1.87
N LEU A 84 -4.52 6.62 1.46
CA LEU A 84 -3.51 6.64 0.40
C LEU A 84 -2.13 6.79 1.05
N TRP A 85 -1.21 5.90 0.69
CA TRP A 85 0.18 5.98 1.10
C TRP A 85 1.10 5.54 -0.03
N VAL A 86 2.29 6.14 -0.07
CA VAL A 86 3.39 5.75 -0.97
C VAL A 86 4.69 5.71 -0.18
N PRO A 87 5.69 4.90 -0.57
CA PRO A 87 6.99 4.91 0.08
C PRO A 87 7.63 6.30 0.02
N SER A 88 8.26 6.74 1.11
CA SER A 88 9.09 7.96 1.12
C SER A 88 10.52 7.63 0.71
N VAL A 89 11.24 8.58 0.10
CA VAL A 89 12.70 8.48 -0.11
C VAL A 89 13.48 8.32 1.21
N SER A 90 12.88 8.66 2.34
CA SER A 90 13.44 8.41 3.67
C SER A 90 13.28 6.96 4.15
N CYS A 91 12.56 6.10 3.40
CA CYS A 91 12.38 4.71 3.78
C CYS A 91 13.65 3.88 3.53
N ALA A 92 14.33 3.47 4.61
CA ALA A 92 15.56 2.68 4.54
C ALA A 92 15.33 1.16 4.44
N SER A 93 14.07 0.69 4.57
CA SER A 93 13.79 -0.74 4.54
C SER A 93 14.09 -1.35 3.17
N LEU A 94 14.51 -2.62 3.15
CA LEU A 94 14.76 -3.34 1.90
C LEU A 94 13.50 -3.42 1.01
N ALA A 95 12.31 -3.41 1.63
CA ALA A 95 11.03 -3.43 0.92
C ALA A 95 10.80 -2.16 0.08
N CYS A 96 11.35 -1.02 0.49
CA CYS A 96 11.23 0.24 -0.24
C CYS A 96 12.22 0.36 -1.41
N GLN A 97 13.36 -0.33 -1.35
CA GLN A 97 14.42 -0.20 -2.37
C GLN A 97 13.98 -0.66 -3.77
N THR A 98 12.98 -1.53 -3.85
CA THR A 98 12.43 -2.04 -5.11
C THR A 98 11.22 -1.24 -5.62
N HIS A 99 10.82 -0.18 -4.92
CA HIS A 99 9.64 0.61 -5.26
C HIS A 99 10.01 2.06 -5.56
N ARG A 100 9.17 2.73 -6.38
CA ARG A 100 9.21 4.19 -6.52
C ARG A 100 8.94 4.81 -5.16
N ALA A 101 9.72 5.83 -4.81
CA ALA A 101 9.60 6.54 -3.55
C ALA A 101 9.35 8.02 -3.83
N PHE A 102 8.46 8.62 -3.03
CA PHE A 102 8.11 10.02 -3.10
C PHE A 102 9.19 10.87 -2.45
N ASP A 103 9.68 11.86 -3.21
CA ASP A 103 10.62 12.87 -2.76
C ASP A 103 9.89 14.20 -2.55
N PRO A 104 9.57 14.57 -1.30
CA PRO A 104 8.90 15.85 -1.02
C PRO A 104 9.75 17.06 -1.41
N SER A 105 11.08 16.93 -1.46
CA SER A 105 11.97 18.03 -1.85
C SER A 105 11.89 18.37 -3.35
N GLN A 106 11.38 17.43 -4.15
CA GLN A 106 11.20 17.59 -5.61
C GLN A 106 9.79 18.04 -6.00
N SER A 107 8.91 18.32 -5.03
CA SER A 107 7.57 18.84 -5.31
C SER A 107 7.39 20.26 -4.78
N SER A 108 7.14 21.20 -5.69
CA SER A 108 6.83 22.60 -5.38
C SER A 108 5.45 22.81 -4.75
N THR A 109 4.55 21.83 -4.84
CA THR A 109 3.21 21.88 -4.27
C THR A 109 3.09 21.12 -2.95
N TYR A 110 4.14 20.40 -2.53
CA TYR A 110 4.16 19.67 -1.28
C TYR A 110 4.04 20.59 -0.07
N ARG A 111 3.20 20.19 0.88
CA ARG A 111 3.06 20.83 2.19
C ARG A 111 3.07 19.76 3.28
N SER A 112 4.09 19.83 4.14
CA SER A 112 4.11 19.01 5.35
C SER A 112 3.00 19.44 6.30
N THR A 113 2.29 18.47 6.87
CA THR A 113 1.29 18.75 7.94
C THR A 113 1.90 18.73 9.33
N GLY A 114 3.12 18.20 9.47
CA GLY A 114 3.78 17.96 10.76
C GLY A 114 3.22 16.76 11.55
N LEU A 115 2.21 16.07 11.02
CA LEU A 115 1.65 14.88 11.65
C LEU A 115 2.46 13.63 11.26
N SER A 116 2.68 12.74 12.22
CA SER A 116 3.15 11.39 11.97
C SER A 116 1.98 10.43 11.81
N LEU A 117 2.20 9.39 11.03
CA LEU A 117 1.27 8.31 10.80
C LEU A 117 1.94 7.02 11.28
N SER A 118 1.26 6.26 12.14
CA SER A 118 1.62 4.87 12.40
C SER A 118 0.41 4.02 12.05
N ILE A 119 0.54 3.20 11.02
CA ILE A 119 -0.47 2.21 10.66
C ILE A 119 0.03 0.84 11.10
N ARG A 120 -0.73 0.20 12.00
CA ARG A 120 -0.51 -1.19 12.39
C ARG A 120 -1.32 -2.12 11.52
N TYR A 121 -0.63 -2.88 10.72
CA TYR A 121 -1.16 -3.83 9.76
C TYR A 121 -1.00 -5.25 10.27
N GLY A 122 -1.79 -5.70 11.27
CA GLY A 122 -1.87 -7.09 11.74
C GLY A 122 -0.54 -7.80 12.05
N THR A 123 0.20 -8.19 11.01
CA THR A 123 1.54 -8.79 11.01
C THR A 123 2.71 -7.80 10.81
N GLY A 124 2.47 -6.48 10.79
CA GLY A 124 3.51 -5.46 10.60
C GLY A 124 3.08 -4.05 11.00
N GLU A 125 4.02 -3.12 11.02
CA GLU A 125 3.80 -1.70 11.32
C GLU A 125 4.43 -0.87 10.20
N MET A 126 3.72 0.17 9.76
CA MET A 126 4.21 1.21 8.86
C MET A 126 4.22 2.51 9.65
N GLU A 127 5.37 3.16 9.68
CA GLU A 127 5.51 4.52 10.17
C GLU A 127 5.77 5.47 9.01
N GLY A 128 5.24 6.68 9.12
CA GLY A 128 5.37 7.70 8.10
C GLY A 128 4.98 9.08 8.59
N ILE A 129 4.90 10.00 7.64
CA ILE A 129 4.47 11.38 7.84
C ILE A 129 3.28 11.66 6.94
N VAL A 130 2.39 12.54 7.39
CA VAL A 130 1.25 13.00 6.60
C VAL A 130 1.64 14.28 5.87
N GLY A 131 1.47 14.29 4.56
CA GLY A 131 1.70 15.44 3.70
C GLY A 131 0.49 15.72 2.81
N CYS A 132 0.37 16.97 2.39
CA CYS A 132 -0.59 17.40 1.38
C CYS A 132 0.16 17.69 0.09
N ASP A 133 -0.33 17.15 -1.03
CA ASP A 133 0.19 17.48 -2.36
C ASP A 133 -0.91 17.29 -3.43
N THR A 134 -0.63 17.71 -4.65
CA THR A 134 -1.53 17.50 -5.80
C THR A 134 -1.41 16.06 -6.27
N VAL A 135 -2.55 15.34 -6.29
CA VAL A 135 -2.65 13.98 -6.82
C VAL A 135 -3.41 14.01 -8.14
N THR A 136 -2.80 13.45 -9.18
CA THR A 136 -3.43 13.24 -10.48
C THR A 136 -3.75 11.76 -10.65
N VAL A 137 -4.98 11.47 -11.07
CA VAL A 137 -5.48 10.10 -11.31
C VAL A 137 -5.82 10.02 -12.80
N SER A 138 -5.15 9.14 -13.56
CA SER A 138 -5.19 9.13 -15.04
C SER A 138 -5.33 7.74 -15.61
#